data_AF-A0A970L7T6-F1
#
_entry.id   AF-A0A970L7T6-F1
#
_cell.length_a   1.000
_cell.length_b   1.000
_cell.length_c   1.000
_cell.angle_alpha   90.00
_cell.angle_beta   90.00
_cell.angle_gamma   90.00
#
_symmetry.space_group_name_H-M   'P 1'
#
loop_
_entity.id
_entity.type
_entity.pdbx_description
1 polymer ?
#
loop_
_entity_poly.entity_id
_entity_poly.type
_entity_poly.pdbx_seq_one_letter_code
_entity_poly.pdbx_strand_id
1 'polypeptide(L)'
;MTLNEFKLDETNHFIAMEYYYLIANRIYLILILEDQLIGIKANGLISAPNEFSFLFNEVSEDLSNPNSYLNPKYIDKVKNLNLVDGSILKNNKENFIIKKSDIKSANYNPYKKFGMGPYPHDGRVTIKTISNEKREFIILGNQSGKKISELITQK
;
A
#
# COMPACT_ATOMS: atom_id res chain seq x y z
N MET A 1 -16.87 9.54 -6.36
CA MET A 1 -15.47 9.50 -6.85
C MET A 1 -15.04 8.04 -6.93
N THR A 2 -14.66 7.62 -8.12
CA THR A 2 -14.10 6.28 -8.42
C THR A 2 -12.59 6.38 -8.62
N LEU A 3 -11.88 5.25 -8.68
CA LEU A 3 -10.44 5.24 -8.96
C LEU A 3 -10.12 5.77 -10.37
N ASN A 4 -10.98 5.51 -11.36
CA ASN A 4 -10.79 6.06 -12.72
C ASN A 4 -10.91 7.59 -12.77
N GLU A 5 -11.66 8.19 -11.85
CA GLU A 5 -11.81 9.64 -11.72
C GLU A 5 -10.69 10.26 -10.85
N PHE A 6 -9.95 9.43 -10.10
CA PHE A 6 -8.90 9.87 -9.19
C PHE A 6 -7.55 9.92 -9.91
N LYS A 7 -7.09 11.13 -10.22
CA LYS A 7 -5.80 11.33 -10.89
C LYS A 7 -4.65 11.06 -9.94
N LEU A 8 -3.99 9.91 -10.09
CA LEU A 8 -2.86 9.49 -9.27
C LEU A 8 -1.61 10.33 -9.54
N ASP A 9 -0.98 10.84 -8.48
CA ASP A 9 0.32 11.50 -8.49
C ASP A 9 1.08 11.26 -7.18
N GLU A 10 2.34 11.71 -7.12
CA GLU A 10 3.23 11.48 -5.97
C GLU A 10 2.77 12.14 -4.65
N THR A 11 1.76 13.00 -4.67
CA THR A 11 1.23 13.70 -3.49
C THR A 11 -0.02 13.03 -2.92
N ASN A 12 -0.69 12.17 -3.70
CA ASN A 12 -2.00 11.64 -3.35
C ASN A 12 -2.11 10.12 -3.35
N HIS A 13 -1.04 9.40 -3.72
CA HIS A 13 -0.98 7.96 -3.57
C HIS A 13 0.44 7.46 -3.34
N PHE A 14 0.51 6.24 -2.84
CA PHE A 14 1.76 5.48 -2.80
C PHE A 14 1.49 3.98 -2.83
N ILE A 15 2.50 3.22 -3.24
CA ILE A 15 2.45 1.76 -3.25
C ILE A 15 3.26 1.20 -2.10
N ALA A 16 2.66 0.29 -1.34
CA ALA A 16 3.37 -0.33 -0.23
C ALA A 16 2.99 -1.79 -0.03
N MET A 17 3.90 -2.52 0.61
CA MET A 17 3.68 -3.88 1.09
C MET A 17 3.39 -3.88 2.58
N GLU A 18 2.43 -4.70 3.00
CA GLU A 18 2.18 -5.03 4.40
C GLU A 18 2.53 -6.49 4.66
N TYR A 19 3.28 -6.74 5.74
CA TYR A 19 3.63 -8.09 6.19
C TYR A 19 2.50 -8.64 7.08
N TYR A 20 1.90 -9.75 6.68
CA TYR A 20 0.79 -10.41 7.39
C TYR A 20 1.25 -11.76 7.95
N TYR A 21 1.21 -11.90 9.29
CA TYR A 21 1.53 -13.14 10.03
C TYR A 21 2.85 -13.83 9.63
N LEU A 22 3.88 -13.05 9.26
CA LEU A 22 5.24 -13.53 8.93
C LEU A 22 5.36 -14.44 7.69
N ILE A 23 4.25 -14.84 7.07
CA ILE A 23 4.21 -15.78 5.94
C ILE A 23 3.65 -15.18 4.65
N ALA A 24 2.96 -14.04 4.73
CA ALA A 24 2.20 -13.48 3.63
C ALA A 24 2.47 -11.99 3.44
N ASN A 25 2.65 -11.58 2.20
CA ASN A 25 2.78 -10.19 1.80
C ASN A 25 1.54 -9.76 1.03
N ARG A 26 1.05 -8.55 1.30
CA ARG A 26 0.01 -7.92 0.49
C ARG A 26 0.52 -6.60 -0.02
N ILE A 27 0.33 -6.34 -1.31
CA ILE A 27 0.61 -5.04 -1.90
C ILE A 27 -0.67 -4.25 -1.97
N TYR A 28 -0.59 -3.00 -1.56
CA TYR A 28 -1.67 -2.04 -1.65
C TYR A 28 -1.29 -0.87 -2.53
N LEU A 29 -2.28 -0.40 -3.27
CA LEU A 29 -2.38 0.99 -3.70
C LEU A 29 -3.04 1.76 -2.55
N ILE A 30 -2.30 2.68 -1.93
CA ILE A 30 -2.85 3.54 -0.88
C ILE A 30 -3.14 4.90 -1.51
N LEU A 31 -4.38 5.35 -1.38
CA LEU A 31 -4.82 6.69 -1.75
C LEU A 31 -4.86 7.56 -0.49
N ILE A 32 -4.37 8.79 -0.62
CA ILE A 32 -4.41 9.82 0.41
C ILE A 32 -5.48 10.84 -0.02
N LEU A 33 -6.62 10.81 0.65
CA LEU A 33 -7.67 11.81 0.50
C LEU A 33 -7.55 12.86 1.61
N GLU A 34 -8.35 13.92 1.52
CA GLU A 34 -8.39 14.99 2.50
C GLU A 34 -8.66 14.47 3.91
N ASP A 35 -9.67 13.60 4.07
CA ASP A 35 -10.18 13.14 5.37
C ASP A 35 -9.82 11.69 5.71
N GLN A 36 -9.27 10.91 4.77
CA GLN A 36 -9.02 9.49 4.96
C GLN A 36 -7.88 8.93 4.10
N LEU A 37 -7.36 7.79 4.53
CA LEU A 37 -6.52 6.91 3.73
C LEU A 37 -7.34 5.71 3.27
N ILE A 38 -7.17 5.34 2.00
CA ILE A 38 -7.85 4.19 1.41
C ILE A 38 -6.79 3.22 0.92
N GLY A 39 -6.76 2.01 1.47
CA GLY A 39 -5.90 0.93 1.02
C GLY A 39 -6.65 -0.07 0.15
N ILE A 40 -6.26 -0.15 -1.11
CA ILE A 40 -6.81 -1.09 -2.09
C ILE A 40 -5.78 -2.18 -2.32
N LYS A 41 -6.13 -3.45 -2.05
CA LYS A 41 -5.26 -4.58 -2.36
C LYS A 41 -5.04 -4.62 -3.87
N ALA A 42 -3.80 -4.41 -4.28
CA ALA A 42 -3.40 -4.27 -5.68
C ALA A 42 -2.58 -5.47 -6.17
N ASN A 43 -2.08 -6.31 -5.26
CA ASN A 43 -1.47 -7.58 -5.63
C ASN A 43 -1.62 -8.62 -4.51
N GLY A 44 -1.55 -9.89 -4.90
CA GLY A 44 -1.59 -11.05 -4.02
C GLY A 44 -0.27 -11.29 -3.28
N LEU A 45 -0.09 -12.55 -2.85
CA LEU A 45 1.16 -12.98 -2.23
C LEU A 45 2.32 -12.81 -3.21
N ILE A 46 3.33 -12.07 -2.77
CA ILE A 46 4.60 -11.89 -3.49
C ILE A 46 5.71 -12.37 -2.57
N SER A 47 6.51 -13.32 -3.05
CA SER A 47 7.71 -13.79 -2.36
C SER A 47 8.95 -13.32 -3.09
N ALA A 48 10.06 -13.22 -2.36
CA ALA A 48 11.36 -13.25 -3.00
C ALA A 48 11.50 -14.54 -3.85
N PRO A 49 12.26 -14.51 -4.95
CA PRO A 49 12.52 -15.70 -5.75
C PRO A 49 13.07 -16.83 -4.87
N ASN A 50 12.35 -17.94 -4.79
CA ASN A 50 12.76 -19.18 -4.12
C ASN A 50 12.23 -20.39 -4.93
N GLU A 51 12.53 -21.62 -4.50
CA GLU A 51 12.07 -22.84 -5.19
C GLU A 51 10.53 -22.97 -5.28
N PHE A 52 9.78 -22.16 -4.53
CA PHE A 52 8.31 -22.09 -4.55
C PHE A 52 7.74 -20.88 -5.30
N SER A 53 8.56 -20.17 -6.08
CA SER A 53 8.20 -18.95 -6.82
C SER A 53 6.97 -19.10 -7.73
N PHE A 54 6.65 -20.32 -8.17
CA PHE A 54 5.45 -20.64 -8.96
C PHE A 54 4.11 -20.40 -8.23
N LEU A 55 4.11 -20.28 -6.89
CA LEU A 55 2.92 -19.97 -6.09
C LEU A 55 2.66 -18.46 -5.92
N PHE A 56 3.56 -17.62 -6.42
CA PHE A 56 3.55 -16.17 -6.19
C PHE A 56 3.35 -15.40 -7.49
N ASN A 57 2.76 -14.20 -7.39
CA ASN A 57 2.59 -13.36 -8.57
C ASN A 57 3.92 -12.75 -9.00
N GLU A 58 4.17 -12.77 -10.30
CA GLU A 58 5.29 -12.07 -10.91
C GLU A 58 5.06 -10.55 -10.89
N VAL A 59 6.11 -9.80 -10.58
CA VAL A 59 6.14 -8.33 -10.62
C VAL A 59 6.92 -7.95 -11.88
N SER A 60 6.49 -6.92 -12.62
CA SER A 60 7.18 -6.54 -13.86
C SER A 60 8.65 -6.19 -13.65
N GLU A 61 9.43 -6.23 -14.72
CA GLU A 61 10.91 -6.18 -14.68
C GLU A 61 11.50 -4.95 -13.97
N ASP A 62 10.86 -3.78 -14.06
CA ASP A 62 11.33 -2.58 -13.37
C ASP A 62 10.77 -2.46 -11.94
N LEU A 63 11.45 -3.11 -10.99
CA LEU A 63 11.10 -3.04 -9.57
C LEU A 63 11.29 -1.65 -8.94
N SER A 64 11.98 -0.72 -9.62
CA SER A 64 12.14 0.66 -9.14
C SER A 64 10.89 1.50 -9.37
N ASN A 65 10.10 1.17 -10.39
CA ASN A 65 8.80 1.80 -10.64
C ASN A 65 7.75 1.24 -9.66
N PRO A 66 7.15 2.05 -8.78
CA PRO A 66 6.12 1.59 -7.82
C PRO A 66 4.89 0.97 -8.51
N ASN A 67 4.55 1.41 -9.72
CA ASN A 67 3.39 0.89 -10.45
C ASN A 67 3.61 -0.53 -10.98
N SER A 68 4.86 -0.98 -11.11
CA SER A 68 5.20 -2.35 -11.50
C SER A 68 4.63 -3.41 -10.55
N TYR A 69 4.35 -3.02 -9.31
CA TYR A 69 3.80 -3.88 -8.28
C TYR A 69 2.27 -4.04 -8.38
N LEU A 70 1.59 -3.23 -9.20
CA LEU A 70 0.15 -3.28 -9.37
C LEU A 70 -0.22 -4.39 -10.36
N ASN A 71 -1.08 -5.31 -9.92
CA ASN A 71 -1.64 -6.32 -10.82
C ASN A 71 -2.95 -5.78 -11.43
N PRO A 72 -3.04 -5.62 -12.77
CA PRO A 72 -4.23 -5.07 -13.43
C PRO A 72 -5.53 -5.78 -13.05
N LYS A 73 -5.49 -7.10 -12.82
CA LYS A 73 -6.67 -7.90 -12.41
C LYS A 73 -7.28 -7.42 -11.09
N TYR A 74 -6.47 -6.90 -10.17
CA TYR A 74 -6.96 -6.35 -8.91
C TYR A 74 -7.51 -4.94 -9.11
N ILE A 75 -6.82 -4.11 -9.89
CA ILE A 75 -7.22 -2.73 -10.18
C ILE A 75 -8.55 -2.70 -10.96
N ASP A 76 -8.71 -3.55 -11.97
CA ASP A 76 -9.90 -3.62 -12.81
C ASP A 76 -11.18 -3.94 -12.02
N LYS A 77 -11.06 -4.70 -10.92
CA LYS A 77 -12.20 -5.06 -10.06
C LYS A 77 -12.73 -3.90 -9.24
N VAL A 78 -11.91 -2.87 -9.03
CA VAL A 78 -12.23 -1.75 -8.15
C VAL A 78 -12.32 -0.41 -8.89
N LYS A 79 -11.84 -0.34 -10.14
CA LYS A 79 -11.65 0.95 -10.83
C LYS A 79 -12.90 1.81 -10.97
N ASN A 80 -14.07 1.17 -11.06
CA ASN A 80 -15.39 1.81 -11.18
C ASN A 80 -16.17 1.82 -9.87
N LEU A 81 -15.61 1.30 -8.78
CA LEU A 81 -16.28 1.33 -7.47
C LEU A 81 -16.12 2.72 -6.85
N ASN A 82 -17.14 3.13 -6.11
CA ASN A 82 -17.05 4.33 -5.29
C ASN A 82 -16.05 4.09 -4.15
N LEU A 83 -15.10 5.02 -4.02
CA LEU A 83 -14.00 4.93 -3.05
C LEU A 83 -14.47 5.21 -1.61
N VAL A 84 -15.55 5.96 -1.41
CA VAL A 84 -15.91 6.54 -0.10
C VAL A 84 -17.16 5.93 0.53
N ASP A 85 -18.00 5.21 -0.20
CA ASP A 85 -19.26 4.64 0.30
C ASP A 85 -19.13 3.22 0.90
N GLY A 86 -17.89 2.74 1.04
CA GLY A 86 -17.59 1.40 1.52
C GLY A 86 -17.68 0.28 0.47
N SER A 87 -17.99 0.59 -0.80
CA SER A 87 -18.02 -0.40 -1.89
C SER A 87 -16.70 -1.15 -2.04
N ILE A 88 -15.57 -0.46 -1.84
CA ILE A 88 -14.25 -1.09 -1.87
C ILE A 88 -14.06 -2.16 -0.77
N LEU A 89 -14.63 -1.97 0.42
CA LEU A 89 -14.53 -2.93 1.53
C LEU A 89 -15.41 -4.16 1.25
N LYS A 90 -16.58 -3.96 0.64
CA LYS A 90 -17.46 -5.04 0.20
C LYS A 90 -16.83 -5.89 -0.89
N ASN A 91 -16.07 -5.28 -1.80
CA ASN A 91 -15.37 -5.98 -2.88
C ASN A 91 -14.25 -6.89 -2.35
N ASN A 92 -13.47 -6.41 -1.38
CA ASN A 92 -12.44 -7.20 -0.75
C ASN A 92 -12.24 -6.78 0.71
N LYS A 93 -12.45 -7.73 1.64
CA LYS A 93 -12.26 -7.53 3.09
C LYS A 93 -10.82 -7.20 3.51
N GLU A 94 -9.84 -7.40 2.62
CA GLU A 94 -8.45 -7.03 2.86
C GLU A 94 -8.19 -5.54 2.56
N ASN A 95 -9.09 -4.87 1.83
CA ASN A 95 -9.05 -3.42 1.68
C ASN A 95 -9.33 -2.75 3.02
N PHE A 96 -8.90 -1.49 3.16
CA PHE A 96 -9.13 -0.73 4.39
C PHE A 96 -9.42 0.74 4.11
N ILE A 97 -10.08 1.37 5.08
CA ILE A 97 -10.25 2.82 5.17
C ILE A 97 -9.79 3.23 6.57
N ILE A 98 -8.94 4.24 6.68
CA ILE A 98 -8.52 4.84 7.94
C ILE A 98 -8.83 6.32 7.88
N LYS A 99 -9.71 6.82 8.74
CA LYS A 99 -9.96 8.27 8.82
C LYS A 99 -8.71 8.96 9.33
N LYS A 100 -8.32 10.08 8.74
CA LYS A 100 -7.19 10.89 9.22
C LYS A 100 -7.41 11.38 10.65
N SER A 101 -8.67 11.64 11.03
CA SER A 101 -9.04 11.96 12.42
C SER A 101 -8.63 10.87 13.41
N ASP A 102 -8.54 9.62 12.96
CA ASP A 102 -8.23 8.47 13.79
C ASP A 102 -6.73 8.15 13.78
N ILE A 103 -5.94 8.84 12.94
CA ILE A 103 -4.49 8.69 12.87
C ILE A 103 -3.85 9.50 14.01
N LYS A 104 -3.22 8.80 14.94
CA LYS A 104 -2.44 9.39 16.03
C LYS A 104 -1.04 9.80 15.58
N SER A 105 -0.40 9.00 14.73
CA SER A 105 0.89 9.32 14.12
C SER A 105 1.18 8.47 12.89
N ALA A 106 2.00 8.99 11.99
CA ALA A 106 2.67 8.22 10.95
C ALA A 106 4.19 8.45 11.09
N ASN A 107 4.94 7.37 11.29
CA ASN A 107 6.38 7.47 11.57
C ASN A 107 7.17 6.75 10.49
N TYR A 108 8.12 7.44 9.89
CA TYR A 108 9.06 6.86 8.94
C TYR A 108 10.26 6.24 9.65
N ASN A 109 10.61 5.02 9.24
CA ASN A 109 11.78 4.29 9.65
C ASN A 109 12.64 3.99 8.40
N PRO A 110 13.84 4.58 8.27
CA PRO A 110 14.68 4.42 7.08
C PRO A 110 15.40 3.06 7.03
N TYR A 111 15.42 2.29 8.12
CA TYR A 111 16.10 1.00 8.13
C TYR A 111 15.38 0.02 7.21
N LYS A 112 16.12 -0.58 6.28
CA LYS A 112 15.58 -1.61 5.36
C LYS A 112 15.03 -2.79 6.15
N LYS A 113 14.03 -3.47 5.59
CA LYS A 113 13.49 -4.72 6.18
C LYS A 113 14.35 -5.87 5.69
N PHE A 114 14.89 -6.64 6.63
CA PHE A 114 15.65 -7.84 6.31
C PHE A 114 14.75 -8.88 5.63
N GLY A 115 15.30 -9.68 4.72
CA GLY A 115 14.56 -10.76 4.03
C GLY A 115 13.68 -10.32 2.87
N MET A 116 13.80 -9.07 2.40
CA MET A 116 13.04 -8.56 1.24
C MET A 116 13.61 -8.97 -0.11
N GLY A 117 14.74 -9.69 -0.15
CA GLY A 117 15.38 -10.12 -1.40
C GLY A 117 15.63 -8.94 -2.35
N PRO A 118 15.22 -9.04 -3.62
CA PRO A 118 15.51 -8.03 -4.63
C PRO A 118 14.59 -6.80 -4.59
N TYR A 119 13.56 -6.76 -3.73
CA TYR A 119 12.56 -5.69 -3.76
C TYR A 119 13.12 -4.36 -3.21
N PRO A 120 13.41 -3.36 -4.05
CA PRO A 120 13.85 -2.05 -3.60
C PRO A 120 12.72 -1.41 -2.78
N HIS A 121 13.08 -0.84 -1.65
CA HIS A 121 12.16 -0.12 -0.79
C HIS A 121 12.90 0.96 -0.03
N ASP A 122 12.29 2.11 0.22
CA ASP A 122 12.93 3.23 0.91
C ASP A 122 13.05 2.99 2.42
N GLY A 123 12.15 2.21 2.99
CA GLY A 123 12.09 1.93 4.42
C GLY A 123 10.67 1.50 4.79
N ARG A 124 10.23 1.88 5.97
CA ARG A 124 8.89 1.57 6.48
C ARG A 124 8.19 2.82 7.00
N VAL A 125 6.88 2.90 6.78
CA VAL A 125 6.00 3.88 7.43
C VAL A 125 5.04 3.12 8.33
N THR A 126 5.05 3.45 9.62
CA THR A 126 4.10 2.89 10.59
C THR A 126 3.03 3.92 10.91
N ILE A 127 1.78 3.58 10.58
CA ILE A 127 0.60 4.35 11.00
C ILE A 127 0.12 3.77 12.32
N LYS A 128 -0.10 4.63 13.31
CA LYS A 128 -0.72 4.28 14.59
C LYS A 128 -2.02 5.06 14.76
N THR A 129 -3.10 4.37 15.10
CA THR A 129 -4.39 5.01 15.35
C THR A 129 -4.52 5.48 16.80
N ILE A 130 -5.55 6.27 17.08
CA ILE A 130 -5.92 6.70 18.44
C ILE A 130 -6.26 5.48 19.32
N SER A 131 -6.87 4.43 18.74
CA SER A 131 -7.14 3.14 19.40
C SER A 131 -5.88 2.28 19.63
N ASN A 132 -4.69 2.78 19.29
CA ASN A 132 -3.40 2.08 19.34
C ASN A 132 -3.24 0.91 18.36
N GLU A 133 -4.14 0.74 17.39
CA GLU A 133 -3.91 -0.15 16.27
C GLU A 133 -2.73 0.35 15.44
N LYS A 134 -2.00 -0.59 14.83
CA LYS A 134 -0.79 -0.30 14.06
C LYS A 134 -0.87 -0.95 12.70
N ARG A 135 -0.43 -0.23 11.68
CA ARG A 135 -0.20 -0.76 10.34
C ARG A 135 1.19 -0.35 9.88
N GLU A 136 1.99 -1.33 9.44
CA GLU A 136 3.34 -1.10 8.93
C GLU A 136 3.34 -1.30 7.42
N PHE A 137 3.85 -0.30 6.71
CA PHE A 137 3.97 -0.29 5.26
C PHE A 137 5.44 -0.25 4.86
N ILE A 138 5.86 -1.20 4.05
CA ILE A 138 7.17 -1.21 3.38
C ILE A 138 7.01 -0.45 2.07
N ILE A 139 7.73 0.65 1.91
CA ILE A 139 7.53 1.60 0.80
C ILE A 139 8.29 1.11 -0.43
N LEU A 140 7.58 0.56 -1.42
CA LEU A 140 8.18 -0.16 -2.56
C LEU A 140 8.68 0.78 -3.68
N GLY A 141 9.72 0.37 -4.38
CA GLY A 141 10.26 1.15 -5.50
C GLY A 141 10.85 2.50 -5.07
N ASN A 142 10.93 3.42 -6.02
CA ASN A 142 11.51 4.75 -5.85
C ASN A 142 10.46 5.75 -5.33
N GLN A 143 10.08 5.60 -4.06
CA GLN A 143 9.20 6.52 -3.34
C GLN A 143 9.88 6.97 -2.05
N SER A 144 9.55 8.15 -1.53
CA SER A 144 10.11 8.62 -0.26
C SER A 144 9.17 8.31 0.90
N GLY A 145 9.57 7.38 1.78
CA GLY A 145 8.81 7.06 2.99
C GLY A 145 8.71 8.25 3.94
N LYS A 146 9.73 9.13 3.97
CA LYS A 146 9.67 10.39 4.70
C LYS A 146 8.55 11.30 4.19
N LYS A 147 8.53 11.61 2.88
CA LYS A 147 7.45 12.42 2.27
C LYS A 147 6.08 11.81 2.50
N ILE A 148 5.95 10.49 2.32
CA ILE A 148 4.68 9.77 2.57
C ILE A 148 4.22 9.94 4.01
N SER A 149 5.11 9.79 5.00
CA SER A 149 4.74 9.99 6.40
C SER A 149 4.27 11.42 6.70
N GLU A 150 4.91 12.41 6.06
CA GLU A 150 4.52 13.82 6.18
C GLU A 150 3.14 14.05 5.56
N LEU A 151 2.90 13.58 4.32
CA LEU A 151 1.62 13.67 3.60
C LEU A 151 0.45 13.06 4.39
N ILE A 152 0.67 11.91 5.04
CA ILE A 152 -0.37 11.27 5.86
C ILE A 152 -0.79 12.15 7.05
N THR A 153 0.18 12.86 7.65
CA THR A 153 -0.07 13.71 8.82
C THR A 153 -0.48 15.14 8.49
N GLN A 154 -0.39 15.55 7.23
CA GLN A 154 -0.87 16.84 6.78
C GLN A 154 -2.40 16.88 6.88
N LYS A 155 -2.89 17.92 7.57
CA LYS A 155 -4.29 18.25 7.76
C LYS A 155 -4.76 19.22 6.70
#